data_AF-A0A1I4QQ32-F1
#
_entry.id   AF-A0A1I4QQ32-F1
#
_cell.length_a   1.000
_cell.length_b   1.000
_cell.length_c   1.000
_cell.angle_alpha   90.00
_cell.angle_beta   90.00
_cell.angle_gamma   90.00
#
_symmetry.space_group_name_H-M   'P 1'
#
loop_
_entity.id
_entity.type
_entity.pdbx_description
1 polymer ?
#
loop_
_entity_poly.entity_id
_entity_poly.type
_entity_poly.pdbx_seq_one_letter_code
_entity_poly.pdbx_strand_id
1 'polypeptide(L)'
;MKLSDLHTGLSLHFDAALAKGSGDVEVGEFSKSSSVSGAIVPTPSDDWGTLKRVLSLPDRANKPLSTPFAVAYVPYREGRIHYHQGNDAVLSGEYSGCLMAVYSGNHHRRVAHVPKASSIDNDCIGEFRDYFQDHSTLTSDLKTKHAKKNHKLDHYFQPFVESRDADIQSALIGKLIGESVIADPYGFTVFGLVTAVDNMCISIWAVKPKKQPSNGEMWHLVLVRARAPVMDFKALVHKKNRACQGDA
;
A
#
# COMPACT_ATOMS: atom_id res chain seq x y z
N MET A 1 -11.45 -2.02 11.13
CA MET A 1 -11.91 -2.83 9.97
C MET A 1 -11.26 -4.21 10.03
N LYS A 2 -12.06 -5.27 9.90
CA LYS A 2 -11.65 -6.68 9.75
C LYS A 2 -11.66 -7.07 8.27
N LEU A 3 -10.98 -8.15 7.90
CA LEU A 3 -11.00 -8.67 6.52
C LEU A 3 -12.42 -8.98 6.02
N SER A 4 -13.32 -9.46 6.90
CA SER A 4 -14.71 -9.76 6.57
C SER A 4 -15.51 -8.56 6.08
N ASP A 5 -15.04 -7.36 6.39
CA ASP A 5 -15.72 -6.10 6.09
C ASP A 5 -15.36 -5.60 4.67
N LEU A 6 -14.39 -6.23 4.01
CA LEU A 6 -13.94 -5.84 2.68
C LEU A 6 -14.25 -6.92 1.64
N HIS A 7 -15.00 -6.54 0.61
CA HIS A 7 -15.35 -7.42 -0.50
C HIS A 7 -15.55 -6.63 -1.80
N THR A 8 -15.67 -7.34 -2.92
CA THR A 8 -16.01 -6.75 -4.23
C THR A 8 -17.40 -6.11 -4.20
N GLY A 9 -17.61 -5.04 -4.97
CA GLY A 9 -18.87 -4.26 -4.94
C GLY A 9 -18.91 -3.18 -3.85
N LEU A 10 -17.74 -2.89 -3.28
CA LEU A 10 -17.48 -1.69 -2.50
C LEU A 10 -16.58 -0.74 -3.32
N SER A 11 -16.51 0.53 -2.94
CA SER A 11 -15.71 1.57 -3.59
C SER A 11 -14.94 2.37 -2.55
N LEU A 12 -13.66 2.65 -2.82
CA LEU A 12 -12.88 3.65 -2.11
C LEU A 12 -13.27 5.04 -2.63
N HIS A 13 -13.62 5.95 -1.73
CA HIS A 13 -13.81 7.36 -2.01
C HIS A 13 -12.73 8.16 -1.29
N PHE A 14 -12.00 8.95 -2.05
CA PHE A 14 -10.95 9.84 -1.57
C PHE A 14 -11.46 11.27 -1.72
N ASP A 15 -11.53 12.01 -0.62
CA ASP A 15 -11.91 13.43 -0.65
C ASP A 15 -10.82 14.22 -1.39
N ALA A 16 -11.22 15.07 -2.34
CA ALA A 16 -10.32 15.91 -3.14
C ALA A 16 -9.47 16.89 -2.31
N ALA A 17 -9.73 17.04 -1.00
CA ALA A 17 -8.94 17.85 -0.06
C ALA A 17 -7.55 17.27 0.30
N LEU A 18 -7.00 16.43 -0.57
CA LEU A 18 -5.93 15.48 -0.30
C LEU A 18 -4.53 16.14 -0.28
N ALA A 19 -4.22 16.75 0.87
CA ALA A 19 -2.91 17.21 1.37
C ALA A 19 -2.22 18.36 0.62
N LYS A 20 -2.36 19.59 1.16
CA LYS A 20 -1.31 20.63 1.04
C LYS A 20 0.02 20.02 1.47
N GLY A 21 1.06 20.28 0.68
CA GLY A 21 2.35 19.61 0.71
C GLY A 21 2.94 19.41 2.10
N SER A 22 3.30 18.17 2.42
CA SER A 22 4.36 17.91 3.40
C SER A 22 5.66 18.48 2.83
N GLY A 23 6.34 19.34 3.61
CA GLY A 23 7.52 20.11 3.19
C GLY A 23 8.71 19.27 2.72
N ASP A 24 9.80 19.98 2.40
CA ASP A 24 11.07 19.38 2.03
C ASP A 24 11.64 18.54 3.18
N VAL A 25 12.07 17.32 2.87
CA VAL A 25 12.61 16.34 3.82
C VAL A 25 13.74 15.58 3.09
N GLU A 26 14.83 15.29 3.78
CA GLU A 26 16.05 14.69 3.20
C GLU A 26 15.86 13.20 2.85
N VAL A 27 16.73 12.67 1.98
CA VAL A 27 16.74 11.26 1.55
C VAL A 27 17.09 10.36 2.73
N GLY A 28 16.33 9.28 2.93
CA GLY A 28 16.49 8.35 4.06
C GLY A 28 15.74 8.74 5.35
N GLU A 29 15.00 9.86 5.34
CA GLU A 29 14.18 10.26 6.48
C GLU A 29 12.77 9.63 6.44
N PHE A 30 12.41 9.01 7.56
CA PHE A 30 11.09 8.43 7.77
C PHE A 30 10.10 9.57 7.99
N SER A 31 9.27 9.83 6.98
CA SER A 31 8.30 10.92 7.02
C SER A 31 6.98 10.43 7.59
N LYS A 32 6.54 11.00 8.72
CA LYS A 32 5.18 10.79 9.22
C LYS A 32 4.22 11.39 8.20
N SER A 33 3.33 10.59 7.63
CA SER A 33 2.33 11.10 6.70
C SER A 33 1.31 11.98 7.44
N SER A 34 0.89 13.08 6.82
CA SER A 34 -0.34 13.77 7.20
C SER A 34 -1.50 12.89 6.76
N SER A 35 -2.45 12.64 7.68
CA SER A 35 -3.59 11.78 7.39
C SER A 35 -4.42 12.37 6.26
N VAL A 36 -4.76 11.51 5.32
CA VAL A 36 -5.83 11.73 4.37
C VAL A 36 -6.95 10.81 4.78
N SER A 37 -8.15 11.37 4.92
CA SER A 37 -9.37 10.61 5.13
C SER A 37 -9.97 10.18 3.79
N GLY A 38 -10.20 8.89 3.66
CA GLY A 38 -11.09 8.32 2.65
C GLY A 38 -12.16 7.45 3.33
N ALA A 39 -13.14 7.01 2.55
CA ALA A 39 -14.19 6.10 2.98
C ALA A 39 -14.30 4.91 2.01
N ILE A 40 -14.82 3.77 2.47
CA ILE A 40 -15.28 2.68 1.60
C ILE A 40 -16.79 2.72 1.69
N VAL A 41 -17.42 2.87 0.54
CA VAL A 41 -18.85 3.00 0.37
C VAL A 41 -19.33 1.89 -0.56
N PRO A 42 -20.61 1.52 -0.58
CA PRO A 42 -21.14 0.62 -1.59
C PRO A 42 -20.87 1.15 -3.02
N THR A 43 -20.52 0.26 -3.96
CA THR A 43 -20.43 0.63 -5.38
C THR A 43 -21.83 0.95 -5.92
N PRO A 44 -22.00 2.05 -6.68
CA PRO A 44 -23.28 2.34 -7.35
C PRO A 44 -23.78 1.14 -8.16
N SER A 45 -25.09 0.90 -8.16
CA SER A 45 -25.72 -0.28 -8.78
C SER A 45 -25.35 -0.46 -10.25
N ASP A 46 -25.31 0.63 -11.00
CA ASP A 46 -25.11 0.62 -12.45
C ASP A 46 -23.67 0.28 -12.82
N ASP A 47 -22.72 0.84 -12.08
CA ASP A 47 -21.29 0.54 -12.21
C ASP A 47 -21.01 -0.90 -11.78
N TRP A 48 -21.62 -1.35 -10.69
CA TRP A 48 -21.42 -2.71 -10.19
C TRP A 48 -22.00 -3.77 -11.14
N GLY A 49 -23.19 -3.55 -11.70
CA GLY A 49 -23.79 -4.45 -12.70
C GLY A 49 -22.92 -4.60 -13.94
N THR A 50 -22.32 -3.49 -14.39
CA THR A 50 -21.34 -3.50 -15.49
C THR A 50 -20.08 -4.27 -15.11
N LEU A 51 -19.49 -3.98 -13.94
CA LEU A 51 -18.29 -4.68 -13.46
C LEU A 51 -18.50 -6.19 -13.34
N LYS A 52 -19.64 -6.64 -12.78
CA LYS A 52 -19.96 -8.08 -12.70
C LYS A 52 -19.95 -8.74 -14.09
N ARG A 53 -20.56 -8.09 -15.08
CA ARG A 53 -20.65 -8.60 -16.45
C ARG A 53 -19.26 -8.73 -17.09
N VAL A 54 -18.42 -7.71 -16.96
CA VAL A 54 -17.09 -7.67 -17.59
C VAL A 54 -16.11 -8.62 -16.90
N LEU A 55 -16.20 -8.74 -15.58
CA LEU A 55 -15.21 -9.43 -14.75
C LEU A 55 -15.61 -10.85 -14.36
N SER A 56 -16.82 -11.31 -14.71
CA SER A 56 -17.35 -12.62 -14.32
C SER A 56 -17.19 -12.91 -12.82
N LEU A 57 -17.42 -11.88 -11.99
CA LEU A 57 -17.19 -11.98 -10.55
C LEU A 57 -18.27 -12.86 -9.89
N PRO A 58 -17.88 -13.78 -8.97
CA PRO A 58 -18.86 -14.54 -8.20
C PRO A 58 -19.72 -13.60 -7.37
N ASP A 59 -21.00 -13.94 -7.21
CA ASP A 59 -21.97 -13.09 -6.54
C ASP A 59 -21.72 -13.05 -5.02
N ARG A 60 -20.84 -12.14 -4.59
CA ARG A 60 -20.56 -11.84 -3.17
C ARG A 60 -21.10 -10.49 -2.72
N ALA A 61 -21.86 -9.81 -3.58
CA ALA A 61 -22.49 -8.56 -3.22
C ALA A 61 -23.85 -8.84 -2.59
N ASN A 62 -23.93 -8.81 -1.25
CA ASN A 62 -25.18 -8.55 -0.51
C ASN A 62 -24.92 -8.42 1.00
N LYS A 63 -23.99 -7.55 1.40
CA LYS A 63 -24.05 -6.97 2.74
C LYS A 63 -24.03 -5.45 2.62
N PRO A 64 -25.10 -4.74 3.00
CA PRO A 64 -25.03 -3.29 3.17
C PRO A 64 -24.06 -3.02 4.31
N LEU A 65 -22.80 -2.75 3.98
CA LEU A 65 -21.85 -2.16 4.90
C LEU A 65 -22.00 -0.65 4.80
N SER A 66 -22.86 -0.10 5.66
CA SER A 66 -22.96 1.34 5.92
C SER A 66 -22.12 1.72 7.15
N THR A 67 -20.96 1.09 7.34
CA THR A 67 -20.09 1.43 8.46
C THR A 67 -19.03 2.38 7.95
N PRO A 68 -19.06 3.68 8.30
CA PRO A 68 -17.91 4.54 8.09
C PRO A 68 -16.74 3.95 8.87
N PHE A 69 -15.68 3.57 8.19
CA PHE A 69 -14.42 3.19 8.82
C PHE A 69 -13.38 4.20 8.35
N ALA A 70 -12.58 4.67 9.30
CA ALA A 70 -11.46 5.53 9.01
C ALA A 70 -10.33 4.66 8.45
N VAL A 71 -9.84 5.05 7.27
CA VAL A 71 -8.57 4.57 6.72
C VAL A 71 -7.65 5.76 6.60
N ALA A 72 -6.41 5.59 7.06
CA ALA A 72 -5.33 6.51 6.76
C ALA A 72 -4.70 6.12 5.42
N TYR A 73 -4.66 7.04 4.46
CA TYR A 73 -3.93 6.83 3.22
C TYR A 73 -2.47 7.29 3.37
N VAL A 74 -1.53 6.45 2.91
CA VAL A 74 -0.09 6.71 2.88
C VAL A 74 0.36 6.70 1.41
N PRO A 75 0.64 7.88 0.82
CA PRO A 75 1.04 7.97 -0.58
C PRO A 75 2.44 7.39 -0.81
N TYR A 76 2.66 6.88 -2.02
CA TYR A 76 4.00 6.61 -2.54
C TYR A 76 4.71 7.93 -2.86
N ARG A 77 5.98 8.06 -2.44
CA ARG A 77 6.93 9.03 -2.99
C ARG A 77 8.26 8.34 -3.16
N GLU A 78 8.85 8.47 -4.35
CA GLU A 78 10.12 7.83 -4.67
C GLU A 78 11.23 8.27 -3.69
N GLY A 79 12.05 7.31 -3.26
CA GLY A 79 13.16 7.55 -2.33
C GLY A 79 12.76 7.90 -0.90
N ARG A 80 11.47 7.79 -0.53
CA ARG A 80 10.99 8.13 0.82
C ARG A 80 10.15 7.03 1.44
N ILE A 81 10.40 6.77 2.73
CA ILE A 81 9.57 5.87 3.54
C ILE A 81 8.53 6.72 4.27
N HIS A 82 7.26 6.51 3.94
CA HIS A 82 6.15 7.16 4.61
C HIS A 82 5.49 6.21 5.59
N TYR A 83 5.17 6.68 6.79
CA TYR A 83 4.46 5.88 7.78
C TYR A 83 3.32 6.63 8.44
N HIS A 84 2.30 5.88 8.81
CA HIS A 84 1.22 6.32 9.69
C HIS A 84 1.47 5.77 11.10
N GLN A 85 1.30 6.61 12.12
CA GLN A 85 1.32 6.22 13.53
C GLN A 85 -0.09 6.34 14.10
N GLY A 86 -0.68 5.21 14.47
CA GLY A 86 -2.06 5.15 14.92
C GLY A 86 -2.65 3.75 14.79
N ASN A 87 -3.91 3.63 15.20
CA ASN A 87 -4.66 2.37 15.17
C ASN A 87 -5.65 2.32 14.00
N ASP A 88 -5.57 3.25 13.06
CA ASP A 88 -6.38 3.22 11.84
C ASP A 88 -5.93 2.09 10.93
N ALA A 89 -6.85 1.62 10.08
CA ALA A 89 -6.47 0.81 8.94
C ALA A 89 -5.68 1.70 7.97
N VAL A 90 -4.64 1.16 7.34
CA VAL A 90 -3.72 1.96 6.52
C VAL A 90 -3.74 1.45 5.10
N LEU A 91 -4.16 2.30 4.17
CA LEU A 91 -4.18 2.05 2.74
C LEU A 91 -2.99 2.75 2.09
N SER A 92 -2.38 2.11 1.11
CA SER A 92 -1.27 2.68 0.37
C SER A 92 -1.45 2.47 -1.13
N GLY A 93 -1.11 3.50 -1.90
CA GLY A 93 -1.18 3.53 -3.36
C GLY A 93 -0.21 2.55 -4.01
N GLU A 94 -0.52 2.17 -5.24
CA GLU A 94 0.29 1.23 -6.01
C GLU A 94 1.63 1.81 -6.43
N TYR A 95 2.70 1.06 -6.14
CA TYR A 95 3.90 1.07 -6.95
C TYR A 95 4.45 -0.35 -6.98
N SER A 96 4.65 -0.88 -8.19
CA SER A 96 5.08 -2.26 -8.40
C SER A 96 6.45 -2.49 -7.75
N GLY A 97 6.49 -3.38 -6.77
CA GLY A 97 7.71 -3.74 -6.04
C GLY A 97 7.80 -3.19 -4.61
N CYS A 98 6.89 -2.33 -4.16
CA CYS A 98 6.90 -1.84 -2.78
C CYS A 98 6.48 -2.88 -1.73
N LEU A 99 6.82 -2.60 -0.47
CA LEU A 99 6.41 -3.38 0.68
C LEU A 99 5.53 -2.54 1.61
N MET A 100 4.60 -3.22 2.28
CA MET A 100 3.92 -2.68 3.46
C MET A 100 4.55 -3.29 4.70
N ALA A 101 4.89 -2.46 5.68
CA ALA A 101 5.53 -2.89 6.91
C ALA A 101 4.72 -2.49 8.12
N VAL A 102 4.48 -3.44 9.02
CA VAL A 102 3.90 -3.20 10.34
C VAL A 102 5.03 -3.29 11.35
N TYR A 103 5.17 -2.26 12.16
CA TYR A 103 6.20 -2.19 13.19
C TYR A 103 5.71 -1.35 14.37
N SER A 104 6.38 -1.49 15.50
CA SER A 104 6.23 -0.61 16.63
C SER A 104 7.44 0.32 16.75
N GLY A 105 7.19 1.57 17.15
CA GLY A 105 8.23 2.54 17.46
C GLY A 105 7.83 3.37 18.65
N ASN A 106 8.67 3.39 19.69
CA ASN A 106 8.35 4.04 20.97
C ASN A 106 6.98 3.58 21.51
N HIS A 107 6.72 2.27 21.47
CA HIS A 107 5.47 1.64 21.90
C HIS A 107 4.20 2.01 21.10
N HIS A 108 4.32 2.72 19.99
CA HIS A 108 3.19 3.00 19.10
C HIS A 108 3.19 2.10 17.88
N ARG A 109 2.00 1.63 17.48
CA ARG A 109 1.78 0.96 16.19
C ARG A 109 2.08 1.91 15.04
N ARG A 110 2.83 1.43 14.06
CA ARG A 110 3.16 2.13 12.83
C ARG A 110 2.99 1.22 11.63
N VAL A 111 2.50 1.78 10.54
CA VAL A 111 2.45 1.11 9.24
C VAL A 111 3.19 1.98 8.24
N ALA A 112 4.21 1.42 7.58
CA ALA A 112 4.99 2.10 6.57
C ALA A 112 4.75 1.52 5.18
N HIS A 113 4.75 2.43 4.19
CA HIS A 113 4.99 2.10 2.80
C HIS A 113 6.50 2.24 2.54
N VAL A 114 7.13 1.15 2.13
CA VAL A 114 8.57 1.10 1.84
C VAL A 114 8.77 0.92 0.34
N PRO A 115 9.31 1.94 -0.35
CA PRO A 115 9.51 1.88 -1.79
C PRO A 115 10.68 0.97 -2.16
N LYS A 116 10.55 0.23 -3.25
CA LYS A 116 11.65 -0.51 -3.85
C LYS A 116 12.31 0.36 -4.91
N ALA A 117 13.32 1.14 -4.54
CA ALA A 117 14.04 1.89 -5.55
C ALA A 117 14.92 0.97 -6.40
N SER A 118 15.05 1.33 -7.66
CA SER A 118 15.93 0.66 -8.62
C SER A 118 17.39 1.09 -8.50
N SER A 119 17.70 2.22 -7.86
CA SER A 119 19.06 2.70 -7.62
C SER A 119 19.65 2.16 -6.30
N ILE A 120 20.99 2.15 -6.18
CA ILE A 120 21.68 1.80 -4.92
C ILE A 120 21.55 2.96 -3.90
N ASP A 121 21.51 4.19 -4.40
CA ASP A 121 21.46 5.40 -3.57
C ASP A 121 20.12 5.59 -2.85
N ASN A 122 19.05 4.91 -3.32
CA ASN A 122 17.71 4.98 -2.74
C ASN A 122 17.23 3.62 -2.20
N ASP A 123 18.11 2.78 -1.67
CA ASP A 123 17.73 1.49 -1.09
C ASP A 123 16.90 1.64 0.21
N CYS A 124 15.66 2.09 0.07
CA CYS A 124 14.73 2.28 1.18
C CYS A 124 14.38 0.96 1.86
N ILE A 125 14.52 -0.18 1.18
CA ILE A 125 14.35 -1.50 1.79
C ILE A 125 15.52 -1.77 2.75
N GLY A 126 16.76 -1.58 2.30
CA GLY A 126 17.95 -1.68 3.15
C GLY A 126 17.93 -0.71 4.33
N GLU A 127 17.57 0.55 4.10
CA GLU A 127 17.42 1.55 5.17
C GLU A 127 16.36 1.16 6.18
N PHE A 128 15.19 0.72 5.70
CA PHE A 128 14.11 0.33 6.57
C PHE A 128 14.45 -0.91 7.41
N ARG A 129 15.21 -1.86 6.85
CA ARG A 129 15.75 -3.02 7.59
C ARG A 129 16.70 -2.59 8.69
N ASP A 130 17.68 -1.76 8.33
CA ASP A 130 18.78 -1.41 9.22
C ASP A 130 18.33 -0.50 10.37
N TYR A 131 17.13 0.09 10.24
CA TYR A 131 16.42 0.77 11.31
C TYR A 131 16.07 -0.13 12.50
N PHE A 132 15.86 -1.44 12.28
CA PHE A 132 15.50 -2.40 13.33
C PHE A 132 16.72 -3.18 13.81
N GLN A 133 17.00 -3.13 15.10
CA GLN A 133 18.21 -3.72 15.67
C GLN A 133 18.34 -5.23 15.39
N ASP A 134 17.23 -5.98 15.41
CA ASP A 134 17.25 -7.43 15.23
C ASP A 134 17.38 -7.87 13.76
N HIS A 135 17.17 -6.94 12.83
CA HIS A 135 17.27 -7.19 11.39
C HIS A 135 18.44 -6.47 10.72
N SER A 136 19.05 -5.51 11.42
CA SER A 136 20.14 -4.69 10.90
C SER A 136 21.35 -5.54 10.53
N THR A 137 21.84 -5.31 9.33
CA THR A 137 23.05 -5.93 8.78
C THR A 137 24.29 -5.06 8.94
N LEU A 138 24.13 -3.87 9.54
CA LEU A 138 25.23 -2.94 9.82
C LEU A 138 26.19 -3.51 10.86
N THR A 139 27.46 -3.10 10.76
CA THR A 139 28.49 -3.37 11.77
C THR A 139 28.16 -2.72 13.11
N SER A 140 28.69 -3.23 14.23
CA SER A 140 28.33 -2.83 15.61
C SER A 140 28.26 -1.31 15.84
N ASP A 141 29.23 -0.54 15.36
CA ASP A 141 29.27 0.92 15.58
C ASP A 141 28.19 1.67 14.78
N LEU A 142 28.03 1.32 13.50
CA LEU A 142 26.98 1.88 12.64
C LEU A 142 25.58 1.44 13.09
N LYS A 143 25.45 0.17 13.50
CA LYS A 143 24.23 -0.38 14.07
C LYS A 143 23.81 0.38 15.32
N THR A 144 24.74 0.71 16.22
CA THR A 144 24.44 1.47 17.45
C THR A 144 23.98 2.89 17.15
N LYS A 145 24.52 3.53 16.10
CA LYS A 145 24.12 4.89 15.69
C LYS A 145 22.78 4.91 14.93
N HIS A 146 22.55 3.91 14.09
CA HIS A 146 21.45 3.91 13.12
C HIS A 146 20.22 3.16 13.62
N ALA A 147 20.39 1.94 14.14
CA ALA A 147 19.27 1.13 14.61
C ALA A 147 18.66 1.74 15.88
N LYS A 148 17.33 1.69 15.98
CA LYS A 148 16.62 2.23 17.14
C LYS A 148 16.16 1.09 18.04
N LYS A 149 16.71 1.04 19.26
CA LYS A 149 16.45 -0.02 20.25
C LYS A 149 14.96 -0.17 20.64
N ASN A 150 14.18 0.90 20.53
CA ASN A 150 12.75 0.92 20.87
C ASN A 150 11.83 0.70 19.66
N HIS A 151 12.41 0.28 18.53
CA HIS A 151 11.68 -0.04 17.32
C HIS A 151 11.77 -1.52 17.04
N LYS A 152 10.61 -2.14 16.83
CA LYS A 152 10.49 -3.57 16.56
C LYS A 152 9.62 -3.76 15.35
N LEU A 153 10.15 -4.46 14.36
CA LEU A 153 9.39 -4.91 13.21
C LEU A 153 8.47 -6.06 13.63
N ASP A 154 7.21 -6.00 13.20
CA ASP A 154 6.26 -7.09 13.39
C ASP A 154 6.19 -7.95 12.12
N HIS A 155 5.81 -7.34 10.99
CA HIS A 155 5.63 -8.05 9.71
C HIS A 155 5.92 -7.16 8.51
N TYR A 156 6.43 -7.78 7.44
CA TYR A 156 6.41 -7.21 6.09
C TYR A 156 5.46 -7.98 5.22
N PHE A 157 4.87 -7.27 4.27
CA PHE A 157 4.00 -7.82 3.26
C PHE A 157 4.37 -7.26 1.91
N GLN A 158 4.21 -8.09 0.89
CA GLN A 158 4.23 -7.67 -0.50
C GLN A 158 2.78 -7.66 -0.99
N PRO A 159 2.02 -6.57 -0.76
CA PRO A 159 0.61 -6.52 -1.12
C PRO A 159 0.38 -6.36 -2.61
N PHE A 160 1.39 -5.88 -3.33
CA PHE A 160 1.30 -5.61 -4.74
C PHE A 160 1.62 -6.85 -5.57
N VAL A 161 1.19 -6.76 -6.81
CA VAL A 161 1.21 -7.83 -7.80
C VAL A 161 2.64 -8.06 -8.29
N GLU A 162 3.00 -9.32 -8.54
CA GLU A 162 4.30 -9.70 -9.07
C GLU A 162 4.25 -9.80 -10.59
N SER A 163 5.40 -9.96 -11.25
CA SER A 163 5.49 -10.12 -12.71
C SER A 163 4.53 -11.19 -13.26
N ARG A 164 4.25 -12.23 -12.48
CA ARG A 164 3.33 -13.32 -12.85
C ARG A 164 1.85 -12.93 -12.93
N ASP A 165 1.40 -11.89 -12.22
CA ASP A 165 0.03 -11.41 -12.36
C ASP A 165 -0.10 -10.19 -13.28
N ALA A 166 1.02 -9.75 -13.89
CA ALA A 166 1.01 -8.71 -14.93
C ALA A 166 0.15 -9.12 -16.14
N ASP A 167 0.23 -10.38 -16.60
CA ASP A 167 -0.58 -10.88 -17.72
C ASP A 167 -2.08 -10.81 -17.40
N ILE A 168 -2.45 -11.17 -16.16
CA ILE A 168 -3.82 -11.10 -15.67
C ILE A 168 -4.29 -9.64 -15.64
N GLN A 169 -3.46 -8.74 -15.11
CA GLN A 169 -3.76 -7.30 -15.09
C GLN A 169 -3.91 -6.73 -16.50
N SER A 170 -2.99 -7.02 -17.42
CA SER A 170 -3.06 -6.52 -18.80
C SER A 170 -4.32 -7.01 -19.52
N ALA A 171 -4.67 -8.30 -19.37
CA ALA A 171 -5.90 -8.86 -19.93
C ALA A 171 -7.16 -8.19 -19.31
N LEU A 172 -7.13 -7.93 -18.01
CA LEU A 172 -8.20 -7.25 -17.29
C LEU A 172 -8.41 -5.82 -17.78
N ILE A 173 -7.32 -5.06 -17.87
CA ILE A 173 -7.30 -3.67 -18.35
C ILE A 173 -7.86 -3.60 -19.77
N GLY A 174 -7.42 -4.49 -20.67
CA GLY A 174 -7.93 -4.55 -22.04
C GLY A 174 -9.44 -4.74 -22.10
N LYS A 175 -9.99 -5.64 -21.28
CA LYS A 175 -11.45 -5.84 -21.17
C LYS A 175 -12.18 -4.61 -20.61
N LEU A 176 -11.65 -4.00 -19.56
CA LEU A 176 -12.25 -2.83 -18.91
C LEU A 176 -12.29 -1.61 -19.85
N ILE A 177 -11.26 -1.41 -20.66
CA ILE A 177 -11.22 -0.36 -21.68
C ILE A 177 -12.20 -0.68 -22.82
N GLY A 178 -12.17 -1.92 -23.33
CA GLY A 178 -13.07 -2.34 -24.43
C GLY A 178 -14.55 -2.16 -24.09
N GLU A 179 -14.91 -2.36 -22.82
CA GLU A 179 -16.27 -2.20 -22.31
C GLU A 179 -16.56 -0.78 -21.77
N SER A 180 -15.64 0.18 -21.98
CA SER A 180 -15.76 1.58 -21.57
C SER A 180 -15.97 1.81 -20.07
N VAL A 181 -15.54 0.87 -19.22
CA VAL A 181 -15.61 0.99 -17.76
C VAL A 181 -14.58 2.01 -17.25
N ILE A 182 -13.36 1.91 -17.77
CA ILE A 182 -12.26 2.84 -17.51
C ILE A 182 -11.88 3.55 -18.81
N ALA A 183 -11.33 4.77 -18.71
CA ALA A 183 -10.96 5.56 -19.88
C ALA A 183 -9.61 5.14 -20.49
N ASP A 184 -8.69 4.67 -19.64
CA ASP A 184 -7.31 4.37 -19.99
C ASP A 184 -6.71 3.35 -18.99
N PRO A 185 -5.52 2.79 -19.26
CA PRO A 185 -4.90 1.79 -18.41
C PRO A 185 -4.62 2.24 -16.96
N TYR A 186 -4.40 3.53 -16.72
CA TYR A 186 -4.16 4.09 -15.38
C TYR A 186 -5.44 4.17 -14.54
N GLY A 187 -6.60 3.90 -15.16
CA GLY A 187 -7.85 3.68 -14.45
C GLY A 187 -7.91 2.34 -13.69
N PHE A 188 -6.88 1.49 -13.74
CA PHE A 188 -6.75 0.30 -12.91
C PHE A 188 -5.58 0.48 -11.94
N THR A 189 -5.77 0.07 -10.68
CA THR A 189 -4.68 0.08 -9.69
C THR A 189 -4.81 -1.01 -8.63
N VAL A 190 -3.74 -1.30 -7.91
CA VAL A 190 -3.69 -2.20 -6.76
C VAL A 190 -3.24 -1.48 -5.51
N PHE A 191 -4.14 -1.31 -4.54
CA PHE A 191 -3.81 -0.78 -3.23
C PHE A 191 -3.32 -1.87 -2.27
N GLY A 192 -2.36 -1.52 -1.42
CA GLY A 192 -1.99 -2.30 -0.24
C GLY A 192 -2.74 -1.80 0.98
N LEU A 193 -3.44 -2.68 1.69
CA LEU A 193 -4.16 -2.33 2.92
C LEU A 193 -3.62 -3.13 4.10
N VAL A 194 -3.37 -2.49 5.22
CA VAL A 194 -3.15 -3.13 6.52
C VAL A 194 -4.32 -2.82 7.44
N THR A 195 -4.96 -3.87 7.96
CA THR A 195 -6.09 -3.76 8.88
C THR A 195 -5.66 -3.24 10.25
N ALA A 196 -6.60 -2.62 10.96
CA ALA A 196 -6.38 -2.06 12.30
C ALA A 196 -6.29 -3.13 13.41
N VAL A 197 -7.07 -4.21 13.30
CA VAL A 197 -7.34 -5.14 14.41
C VAL A 197 -6.30 -6.26 14.48
N ASP A 198 -5.99 -6.86 13.35
CA ASP A 198 -5.16 -8.08 13.23
C ASP A 198 -3.88 -7.85 12.42
N ASN A 199 -3.59 -6.60 12.00
CA ASN A 199 -2.44 -6.24 11.17
C ASN A 199 -2.30 -7.10 9.91
N MET A 200 -3.41 -7.65 9.41
CA MET A 200 -3.46 -8.41 8.18
C MET A 200 -3.24 -7.48 6.99
N CYS A 201 -2.44 -7.94 6.04
CA CYS A 201 -2.25 -7.24 4.79
C CYS A 201 -3.10 -7.82 3.67
N ILE A 202 -3.65 -6.93 2.86
CA ILE A 202 -4.61 -7.23 1.81
C ILE A 202 -4.18 -6.48 0.55
N SER A 203 -4.21 -7.18 -0.59
CA SER A 203 -4.15 -6.60 -1.92
C SER A 203 -5.57 -6.26 -2.37
N ILE A 204 -5.78 -5.02 -2.79
CA ILE A 204 -7.08 -4.52 -3.25
C ILE A 204 -6.92 -4.05 -4.69
N TRP A 205 -7.46 -4.79 -5.64
CA TRP A 205 -7.49 -4.37 -7.03
C TRP A 205 -8.71 -3.48 -7.20
N ALA A 206 -8.51 -2.31 -7.78
CA ALA A 206 -9.53 -1.31 -7.91
C ALA A 206 -9.51 -0.63 -9.27
N VAL A 207 -10.68 -0.15 -9.70
CA VAL A 207 -10.87 0.54 -10.98
C VAL A 207 -11.47 1.91 -10.75
N LYS A 208 -10.88 2.93 -11.37
CA LYS A 208 -11.39 4.29 -11.44
C LYS A 208 -12.44 4.34 -12.55
N PRO A 209 -13.75 4.41 -12.24
CA PRO A 209 -14.77 4.53 -13.26
C PRO A 209 -14.54 5.79 -14.10
N LYS A 210 -14.91 5.71 -15.37
CA LYS A 210 -14.81 6.84 -16.31
C LYS A 210 -15.51 8.11 -15.81
N LYS A 211 -16.63 7.96 -15.08
CA LYS A 211 -17.33 9.07 -14.42
C LYS A 211 -16.87 9.17 -12.96
N GLN A 212 -16.25 10.28 -12.60
CA GLN A 212 -15.84 10.56 -11.24
C GLN A 212 -16.86 11.49 -10.56
N PRO A 213 -17.08 11.35 -9.24
CA PRO A 213 -17.90 12.31 -8.50
C PRO A 213 -17.20 13.68 -8.45
N SER A 214 -17.96 14.77 -8.31
CA SER A 214 -17.41 16.13 -8.28
C SER A 214 -16.63 16.46 -7.00
N ASN A 215 -16.81 15.69 -5.93
CA ASN A 215 -16.25 15.94 -4.60
C ASN A 215 -15.03 15.07 -4.26
N GLY A 216 -14.45 14.36 -5.22
CA GLY A 216 -13.35 13.44 -4.92
C GLY A 216 -13.03 12.46 -6.02
N GLU A 217 -12.16 11.52 -5.68
CA GLU A 217 -11.87 10.37 -6.53
C GLU A 217 -12.56 9.13 -5.99
N MET A 218 -13.14 8.34 -6.90
CA MET A 218 -13.76 7.06 -6.57
C MET A 218 -13.05 5.92 -7.29
N TRP A 219 -12.85 4.81 -6.58
CA TRP A 219 -12.25 3.57 -7.11
C TRP A 219 -13.08 2.35 -6.66
N HIS A 220 -13.62 1.59 -7.60
CA HIS A 220 -14.42 0.39 -7.31
C HIS A 220 -13.53 -0.82 -7.06
N LEU A 221 -13.83 -1.60 -6.02
CA LEU A 221 -13.07 -2.79 -5.66
C LEU A 221 -13.49 -3.98 -6.52
N VAL A 222 -12.53 -4.54 -7.25
CA VAL A 222 -12.73 -5.66 -8.18
C VAL A 222 -12.11 -6.96 -7.69
N LEU A 223 -11.08 -6.90 -6.83
CA LEU A 223 -10.52 -8.07 -6.16
C LEU A 223 -9.98 -7.69 -4.78
N VAL A 224 -10.17 -8.60 -3.82
CA VAL A 224 -9.64 -8.47 -2.46
C VAL A 224 -8.94 -9.79 -2.11
N ARG A 225 -7.65 -9.72 -1.77
CA ARG A 225 -6.85 -10.93 -1.48
C ARG A 225 -5.95 -10.71 -0.29
N ALA A 226 -6.07 -11.57 0.72
CA ALA A 226 -5.14 -11.60 1.86
C ALA A 226 -3.72 -11.97 1.38
N ARG A 227 -2.70 -11.38 2.00
CA ARG A 227 -1.29 -11.54 1.63
C ARG A 227 -0.53 -12.08 2.84
N ALA A 228 0.26 -13.11 2.58
CA ALA A 228 1.11 -13.70 3.60
C ALA A 228 2.28 -12.74 3.93
N PRO A 229 2.76 -12.75 5.18
CA PRO A 229 4.01 -12.08 5.50
C PRO A 229 5.16 -12.60 4.65
N VAL A 230 6.10 -11.73 4.31
CA VAL A 230 7.32 -12.16 3.64
C VAL A 230 8.29 -12.66 4.70
N MET A 231 8.55 -13.97 4.67
CA MET A 231 9.27 -14.69 5.71
C MET A 231 10.79 -14.45 5.70
N ASP A 232 11.37 -14.07 4.56
CA ASP A 232 12.80 -13.81 4.46
C ASP A 232 13.08 -12.47 3.76
N PHE A 233 13.49 -11.51 4.56
CA PHE A 233 13.92 -10.20 4.09
C PHE A 233 15.17 -10.27 3.20
N LYS A 234 16.08 -11.24 3.45
CA LYS A 234 17.31 -11.43 2.66
C LYS A 234 17.01 -11.96 1.26
N ALA A 235 15.90 -12.68 1.08
CA ALA A 235 15.46 -13.15 -0.23
C ALA A 235 14.86 -12.01 -1.08
N LEU A 236 14.23 -11.01 -0.44
CA LEU A 236 13.72 -9.81 -1.12
C LEU A 236 14.82 -8.79 -1.45
N VAL A 237 15.83 -8.71 -0.59
CA VAL A 237 16.99 -7.85 -0.79
C VAL A 237 18.06 -8.65 -1.52
N HIS A 238 18.06 -8.58 -2.85
CA HIS A 238 19.32 -8.80 -3.55
C HIS A 238 20.34 -7.87 -2.93
N LYS A 239 21.43 -8.44 -2.43
CA LYS A 239 22.50 -7.78 -1.70
C LYS A 239 23.11 -6.66 -2.56
N LYS A 240 22.46 -5.50 -2.62
CA LYS A 240 23.06 -4.26 -3.05
C LYS A 240 23.88 -3.82 -1.86
N ASN A 241 25.11 -4.32 -1.80
CA ASN A 241 26.09 -3.81 -0.86
C ASN A 241 26.08 -2.28 -1.04
N ARG A 242 25.66 -1.52 -0.03
CA ARG A 242 26.20 -0.17 0.12
C ARG A 242 27.70 -0.40 0.14
N ALA A 243 28.39 0.04 -0.90
CA ALA A 243 29.81 0.24 -0.79
C ALA A 243 29.95 1.22 0.37
N CYS A 244 30.33 0.73 1.54
CA CYS A 244 30.92 1.56 2.58
C CYS A 244 32.26 2.02 2.01
N GLN A 245 32.23 2.97 1.07
CA GLN A 245 33.39 3.77 0.70
C GLN A 245 33.23 5.11 1.40
N GLY A 246 33.50 5.08 2.70
CA GLY A 246 34.48 6.02 3.19
C GLY A 246 35.82 5.47 2.71
N ASP A 247 36.30 5.98 1.57
CA ASP A 247 37.71 5.87 1.27
C ASP A 247 38.43 6.88 2.16
N ALA A 248 39.37 6.34 2.93
CA ALA A 248 40.49 6.91 3.70
C ALA A 248 40.62 8.44 3.80
#